data_AF-A0A8B6GNU4-F1
#
_entry.id   AF-A0A8B6GNU4-F1
#
_cell.length_a   1.000
_cell.length_b   1.000
_cell.length_c   1.000
_cell.angle_alpha   90.00
_cell.angle_beta   90.00
_cell.angle_gamma   90.00
#
_symmetry.space_group_name_H-M   'P 1'
#
loop_
_entity.id
_entity.type
_entity.pdbx_description
1 polymer ?
#
loop_
_entity_poly.entity_id
_entity_poly.type
_entity_poly.pdbx_seq_one_letter_code
_entity_poly.pdbx_strand_id
1 'polypeptide(L)'
;DTDPYSDWTVQNEQFADCGFWDFAGQKEFYATHQTFLCSNAVYLLVVDISKKFSQRTFKEMLEQNFDRLGEYIDFWFDNIHCYWTDNQNSEELNPPVIIVGTGIDKIPLVERKDIQENFVDHVRKLLSDQKKRRHIRKIHFLSNKFPANIGDEFEKLREDIFYNAKSLNNWCGNLPSRWIVLEKVIYSKISEANYTMSYAEAIDLAIQCSFPDLKQTTSELDSFLKYEHEIGNIIFFHDVKDFIVLEPKWLVDVFKCFVSNQYGNELINMKDWSELENKGRLSNNLIEKLLEKVPHLSLIEHKQFVLQVMEKFDIIFKPINDEASEVCYMPCMMKTATLNDIYKEIGAENCKKKTSWFMLEFDFLPPSYFNHILVSFVKEKSLFTKNNNQLCIYRNIGLFDINDSRTRVLIVCLSQNAIAMQVLQWNHERHCYSDIKSKLLDLVRTIKLRYHMNITYTRKFKCSGGNYFETKGRVDVGTVMADSEYRCTEHKDMHLSKDIFNSWLTVC
;
A
#
# COMPACT_ATOMS: atom_id res chain seq x y z
N ASP A 1 -25.75 -46.54 -15.19
CA ASP A 1 -25.43 -45.50 -16.19
C ASP A 1 -26.52 -44.45 -16.24
N THR A 2 -26.48 -43.54 -15.28
CA THR A 2 -27.22 -42.29 -15.30
C THR A 2 -26.22 -41.25 -14.86
N ASP A 3 -25.63 -40.58 -15.85
CA ASP A 3 -24.72 -39.48 -15.65
C ASP A 3 -25.47 -38.35 -14.91
N PRO A 4 -25.11 -38.03 -13.65
CA PRO A 4 -25.76 -36.97 -12.88
C PRO A 4 -25.51 -35.57 -13.45
N TYR A 5 -24.72 -35.45 -14.53
CA TYR A 5 -24.42 -34.20 -15.22
C TYR A 5 -25.28 -33.96 -16.47
N SER A 6 -26.26 -34.82 -16.77
CA SER A 6 -27.06 -34.75 -18.00
C SER A 6 -28.08 -33.60 -18.08
N ASP A 7 -28.35 -32.87 -16.99
CA ASP A 7 -29.33 -31.77 -16.98
C ASP A 7 -28.75 -30.37 -17.22
N TRP A 8 -27.42 -30.24 -17.37
CA TRP A 8 -26.82 -28.95 -17.74
C TRP A 8 -26.75 -28.84 -19.26
N THR A 9 -27.88 -28.50 -19.87
CA THR A 9 -27.83 -27.80 -21.16
C THR A 9 -27.05 -26.52 -20.91
N VAL A 10 -25.80 -26.48 -21.38
CA VAL A 10 -25.00 -25.24 -21.48
C VAL A 10 -25.78 -24.31 -22.39
N GLN A 11 -26.69 -23.52 -21.81
CA GLN A 11 -27.14 -22.32 -22.47
C GLN A 11 -25.86 -21.51 -22.72
N ASN A 12 -25.69 -21.01 -23.93
CA ASN A 12 -24.62 -20.08 -24.29
C ASN A 12 -24.79 -18.80 -23.47
N GLU A 13 -24.46 -18.85 -22.19
CA GLU A 13 -24.51 -17.71 -21.30
C GLU A 13 -23.33 -16.81 -21.69
N GLN A 14 -23.63 -15.74 -22.42
CA GLN A 14 -22.73 -14.63 -22.76
C GLN A 14 -22.42 -13.76 -21.53
N PHE A 15 -22.44 -14.32 -20.34
CA PHE A 15 -22.24 -13.60 -19.10
C PHE A 15 -20.83 -13.86 -18.58
N ALA A 16 -20.21 -12.82 -18.04
CA ALA A 16 -18.93 -12.92 -17.36
C ALA A 16 -19.11 -12.44 -15.92
N ASP A 17 -18.55 -13.19 -14.99
CA ASP A 17 -18.57 -12.82 -13.58
C ASP A 17 -17.68 -11.61 -13.32
N CYS A 18 -18.14 -10.71 -12.45
CA CYS A 18 -17.43 -9.48 -12.12
C CYS A 18 -17.39 -9.30 -10.60
N GLY A 19 -16.19 -9.36 -10.02
CA GLY A 19 -15.94 -9.01 -8.63
C GLY A 19 -15.81 -7.49 -8.46
N PHE A 20 -16.63 -6.87 -7.59
CA PHE A 20 -16.54 -5.45 -7.26
C PHE A 20 -15.93 -5.24 -5.89
N TRP A 21 -14.79 -4.56 -5.83
CA TRP A 21 -14.05 -4.34 -4.58
C TRP A 21 -14.10 -2.85 -4.22
N ASP A 22 -14.63 -2.55 -3.02
CA ASP A 22 -14.62 -1.21 -2.45
C ASP A 22 -13.60 -1.14 -1.31
N PHE A 23 -12.49 -0.48 -1.62
CA PHE A 23 -11.31 -0.41 -0.78
C PHE A 23 -11.37 0.66 0.32
N ALA A 24 -12.48 1.38 0.48
CA ALA A 24 -12.59 2.53 1.36
C ALA A 24 -11.47 3.55 1.10
N GLY A 25 -11.77 4.62 0.37
CA GLY A 25 -10.79 5.65 -0.02
C GLY A 25 -10.19 6.48 1.13
N GLN A 26 -10.37 6.07 2.39
CA GLN A 26 -9.83 6.73 3.58
C GLN A 26 -8.36 6.34 3.78
N LYS A 27 -7.56 7.29 4.26
CA LYS A 27 -6.10 7.18 4.38
C LYS A 27 -5.62 6.00 5.22
N GLU A 28 -6.38 5.62 6.23
CA GLU A 28 -5.99 4.58 7.17
C GLU A 28 -5.94 3.20 6.47
N PHE A 29 -6.66 3.05 5.35
CA PHE A 29 -6.67 1.85 4.51
C PHE A 29 -5.54 1.79 3.50
N TYR A 30 -4.79 2.87 3.29
CA TYR A 30 -3.81 2.91 2.20
C TYR A 30 -2.64 1.94 2.43
N ALA A 31 -2.42 1.56 3.70
CA ALA A 31 -1.45 0.52 4.05
C ALA A 31 -1.86 -0.87 3.52
N THR A 32 -3.16 -1.11 3.29
CA THR A 32 -3.70 -2.41 2.88
C THR A 32 -3.97 -2.48 1.38
N HIS A 33 -4.08 -1.36 0.66
CA HIS A 33 -4.44 -1.37 -0.77
C HIS A 33 -3.47 -2.13 -1.66
N GLN A 34 -2.17 -2.09 -1.34
CA GLN A 34 -1.13 -2.83 -2.07
C GLN A 34 -1.36 -4.34 -2.19
N THR A 35 -2.22 -4.93 -1.35
CA THR A 35 -2.55 -6.35 -1.40
C THR A 35 -3.53 -6.69 -2.52
N PHE A 36 -4.18 -5.66 -3.08
CA PHE A 36 -5.27 -5.79 -4.04
C PHE A 36 -5.02 -4.99 -5.33
N LEU A 37 -4.06 -4.08 -5.35
CA LEU A 37 -3.69 -3.33 -6.55
C LEU A 37 -2.87 -4.19 -7.50
N CYS A 38 -3.29 -4.29 -8.77
CA CYS A 38 -2.63 -5.09 -9.79
C CYS A 38 -2.84 -4.49 -11.20
N SER A 39 -2.08 -4.98 -12.17
CA SER A 39 -2.20 -4.58 -13.58
C SER A 39 -3.40 -5.19 -14.31
N ASN A 40 -3.98 -6.27 -13.75
CA ASN A 40 -5.02 -7.08 -14.37
C ASN A 40 -6.41 -6.78 -13.78
N ALA A 41 -6.70 -5.51 -13.52
CA ALA A 41 -7.99 -5.05 -13.03
C ALA A 41 -8.47 -3.81 -13.80
N VAL A 42 -9.78 -3.58 -13.81
CA VAL A 42 -10.38 -2.33 -14.30
C VAL A 42 -10.66 -1.43 -13.11
N TYR A 43 -10.01 -0.27 -13.06
CA TYR A 43 -10.19 0.67 -11.95
C TYR A 43 -11.28 1.69 -12.25
N LEU A 44 -12.23 1.81 -11.33
CA LEU A 44 -13.24 2.87 -11.35
C LEU A 44 -12.83 3.97 -10.37
N LEU A 45 -12.36 5.11 -10.89
CA LEU A 45 -12.06 6.27 -10.06
C LEU A 45 -13.31 7.14 -9.91
N VAL A 46 -14.03 6.94 -8.80
CA VAL A 46 -15.30 7.61 -8.53
C VAL A 46 -15.07 8.96 -7.86
N VAL A 47 -15.63 10.03 -8.43
CA VAL A 47 -15.45 11.40 -7.94
C VAL A 47 -16.78 12.16 -7.91
N ASP A 48 -16.96 13.10 -6.98
CA ASP A 48 -18.13 13.98 -6.96
C ASP A 48 -17.80 15.27 -7.72
N ILE A 49 -18.41 15.45 -8.90
CA ILE A 49 -18.14 16.59 -9.77
C ILE A 49 -18.77 17.89 -9.27
N SER A 50 -19.62 17.84 -8.25
CA SER A 50 -20.15 19.05 -7.61
C SER A 50 -19.11 19.72 -6.69
N LYS A 51 -17.97 19.07 -6.43
CA LYS A 51 -16.88 19.62 -5.61
C LYS A 51 -15.93 20.46 -6.44
N LYS A 52 -15.19 21.36 -5.77
CA LYS A 52 -14.23 22.26 -6.44
C LYS A 52 -13.03 21.49 -7.01
N PHE A 53 -12.72 21.76 -8.28
CA PHE A 53 -11.48 21.33 -8.92
C PHE A 53 -10.39 22.36 -8.63
N SER A 54 -9.47 22.06 -7.73
CA SER A 54 -8.29 22.88 -7.49
C SER A 54 -7.03 22.02 -7.51
N GLN A 55 -5.93 22.63 -7.95
CA GLN A 55 -4.62 22.01 -8.02
C GLN A 55 -3.92 22.06 -6.65
N ARG A 56 -2.88 21.22 -6.54
CA ARG A 56 -2.21 20.76 -5.32
C ARG A 56 -1.73 21.86 -4.39
N THR A 57 -1.97 21.71 -3.08
CA THR A 57 -1.22 22.40 -2.01
C THR A 57 -0.48 21.41 -1.10
N PHE A 58 0.79 21.71 -0.81
CA PHE A 58 1.74 20.77 -0.19
C PHE A 58 1.44 20.40 1.28
N LYS A 59 0.73 21.26 2.02
CA LYS A 59 0.47 21.08 3.46
C LYS A 59 -0.42 19.86 3.77
N GLU A 60 -1.18 19.39 2.78
CA GLU A 60 -2.20 18.33 2.92
C GLU A 60 -1.65 16.91 2.64
N MET A 61 -0.44 16.78 2.07
CA MET A 61 0.16 15.47 1.70
C MET A 61 0.46 14.53 2.87
N LEU A 62 0.76 15.07 4.06
CA LEU A 62 1.03 14.27 5.26
C LEU A 62 -0.25 13.75 5.92
N GLU A 63 -1.35 14.49 5.75
CA GLU A 63 -2.63 14.15 6.37
C GLU A 63 -3.52 13.31 5.46
N GLN A 64 -3.20 13.21 4.15
CA GLN A 64 -3.97 12.46 3.13
C GLN A 64 -5.48 12.77 3.16
N ASN A 65 -5.83 13.96 3.64
CA ASN A 65 -7.19 14.49 3.59
C ASN A 65 -7.31 15.24 2.26
N PHE A 66 -8.04 14.67 1.32
CA PHE A 66 -8.27 15.32 0.02
C PHE A 66 -9.38 16.35 0.16
N ASP A 67 -9.00 17.60 0.40
CA ASP A 67 -9.95 18.72 0.37
C ASP A 67 -10.34 19.09 -1.08
N ARG A 68 -9.60 18.58 -2.07
CA ARG A 68 -9.65 19.01 -3.48
C ARG A 68 -9.64 17.83 -4.45
N LEU A 69 -10.46 17.94 -5.49
CA LEU A 69 -10.67 16.87 -6.46
C LEU A 69 -9.42 16.55 -7.30
N GLY A 70 -8.66 17.57 -7.70
CA GLY A 70 -7.45 17.37 -8.51
C GLY A 70 -6.37 16.57 -7.78
N GLU A 71 -6.19 16.79 -6.49
CA GLU A 71 -5.21 16.07 -5.66
C GLU A 71 -5.57 14.59 -5.50
N TYR A 72 -6.86 14.31 -5.29
CA TYR A 72 -7.37 12.95 -5.22
C TYR A 72 -7.11 12.19 -6.52
N ILE A 73 -7.42 12.80 -7.67
CA ILE A 73 -7.17 12.19 -8.98
C ILE A 73 -5.67 11.97 -9.18
N ASP A 74 -4.84 12.99 -8.96
CA ASP A 74 -3.38 12.90 -9.15
C ASP A 74 -2.77 11.75 -8.33
N PHE A 75 -3.16 11.66 -7.06
CA PHE A 75 -2.71 10.63 -6.12
C PHE A 75 -3.09 9.23 -6.55
N TRP A 76 -4.37 8.98 -6.90
CA TRP A 76 -4.80 7.65 -7.30
C TRP A 76 -4.21 7.22 -8.63
N PHE A 77 -4.02 8.16 -9.56
CA PHE A 77 -3.29 7.87 -10.79
C PHE A 77 -1.83 7.50 -10.51
N ASP A 78 -1.13 8.19 -9.60
CA ASP A 78 0.24 7.79 -9.22
C ASP A 78 0.28 6.42 -8.55
N ASN A 79 -0.69 6.14 -7.66
CA ASN A 79 -0.77 4.88 -6.93
C ASN A 79 -1.03 3.70 -7.87
N ILE A 80 -2.03 3.82 -8.76
CA ILE A 80 -2.33 2.82 -9.79
C ILE A 80 -1.16 2.68 -10.77
N HIS A 81 -0.53 3.80 -11.15
CA HIS A 81 0.61 3.78 -12.06
C HIS A 81 1.76 2.95 -11.48
N CYS A 82 1.92 2.83 -10.16
CA CYS A 82 2.92 1.93 -9.59
C CYS A 82 2.79 0.47 -10.05
N TYR A 83 1.66 0.04 -10.59
CA TYR A 83 1.43 -1.34 -11.04
C TYR A 83 1.34 -1.45 -12.57
N TRP A 84 1.85 -0.47 -13.31
CA TRP A 84 1.61 -0.41 -14.76
C TRP A 84 2.27 -1.57 -15.53
N THR A 85 1.64 -2.05 -16.60
CA THR A 85 2.27 -2.92 -17.61
C THR A 85 1.99 -2.37 -19.00
N ASP A 86 2.89 -2.63 -19.95
CA ASP A 86 2.65 -2.24 -21.34
C ASP A 86 1.47 -3.06 -21.88
N ASN A 87 0.50 -2.36 -22.47
CA ASN A 87 -0.49 -3.01 -23.31
C ASN A 87 0.18 -3.36 -24.65
N GLN A 88 -0.18 -4.47 -25.29
CA GLN A 88 0.36 -4.88 -26.59
C GLN A 88 0.16 -3.80 -27.69
N ASN A 89 -0.72 -2.81 -27.44
CA ASN A 89 -0.88 -1.59 -28.21
C ASN A 89 -0.10 -0.42 -27.55
N SER A 90 0.86 0.15 -28.28
CA SER A 90 1.93 1.03 -27.75
C SER A 90 1.52 2.37 -27.12
N GLU A 91 0.25 2.76 -27.20
CA GLU A 91 -0.23 4.07 -26.70
C GLU A 91 -0.93 4.00 -25.33
N GLU A 92 -1.43 2.84 -24.92
CA GLU A 92 -2.16 2.67 -23.66
C GLU A 92 -1.34 1.90 -22.61
N LEU A 93 -1.69 2.04 -21.33
CA LEU A 93 -1.09 1.27 -20.23
C LEU A 93 -2.18 0.53 -19.46
N ASN A 94 -1.86 -0.67 -19.01
CA ASN A 94 -2.67 -1.40 -18.02
C ASN A 94 -2.15 -1.08 -16.62
N PRO A 95 -3.01 -1.03 -15.59
CA PRO A 95 -4.44 -1.29 -15.67
C PRO A 95 -5.24 -0.10 -16.25
N PRO A 96 -6.37 -0.34 -16.95
CA PRO A 96 -7.27 0.70 -17.41
C PRO A 96 -7.97 1.41 -16.24
N VAL A 97 -8.12 2.73 -16.36
CA VAL A 97 -8.84 3.59 -15.41
C VAL A 97 -10.02 4.26 -16.12
N ILE A 98 -11.22 4.04 -15.58
CA ILE A 98 -12.44 4.74 -15.96
C ILE A 98 -12.77 5.74 -14.84
N ILE A 99 -12.86 7.03 -15.19
CA ILE A 99 -13.24 8.06 -14.21
C ILE A 99 -14.76 8.18 -14.22
N VAL A 100 -15.37 8.08 -13.03
CA VAL A 100 -16.83 8.13 -12.86
C VAL A 100 -17.20 9.37 -12.05
N GLY A 101 -17.63 10.42 -12.76
CA GLY A 101 -18.10 11.67 -12.17
C GLY A 101 -19.54 11.59 -11.69
N THR A 102 -19.74 11.39 -10.40
CA THR A 102 -21.04 11.32 -9.71
C THR A 102 -21.55 12.70 -9.29
N GLY A 103 -22.84 12.79 -8.93
CA GLY A 103 -23.42 14.01 -8.37
C GLY A 103 -23.84 15.05 -9.40
N ILE A 104 -23.95 14.68 -10.69
CA ILE A 104 -24.40 15.62 -11.73
C ILE A 104 -25.84 16.12 -11.53
N ASP A 105 -26.65 15.40 -10.77
CA ASP A 105 -27.98 15.82 -10.35
C ASP A 105 -28.00 17.01 -9.40
N LYS A 106 -26.89 17.27 -8.70
CA LYS A 106 -26.72 18.44 -7.83
C LYS A 106 -26.42 19.71 -8.64
N ILE A 107 -26.05 19.56 -9.91
CA ILE A 107 -25.70 20.66 -10.81
C ILE A 107 -26.94 21.09 -11.62
N PRO A 108 -27.24 22.41 -11.71
CA PRO A 108 -28.31 22.93 -12.54
C PRO A 108 -28.18 22.47 -14.00
N LEU A 109 -29.28 22.07 -14.63
CA LEU A 109 -29.29 21.52 -16.00
C LEU A 109 -28.55 22.42 -17.01
N VAL A 110 -28.67 23.73 -16.87
CA VAL A 110 -28.05 24.73 -17.76
C VAL A 110 -26.52 24.80 -17.63
N GLU A 111 -25.95 24.38 -16.50
CA GLU A 111 -24.50 24.42 -16.22
C GLU A 111 -23.81 23.07 -16.44
N ARG A 112 -24.58 21.98 -16.60
CA ARG A 112 -24.02 20.61 -16.64
C ARG A 112 -22.97 20.42 -17.72
N LYS A 113 -23.27 20.85 -18.95
CA LYS A 113 -22.38 20.68 -20.09
C LYS A 113 -21.05 21.41 -19.87
N ASP A 114 -21.12 22.66 -19.42
CA ASP A 114 -19.93 23.47 -19.15
C ASP A 114 -19.09 22.86 -18.03
N ILE A 115 -19.70 22.37 -16.94
CA ILE A 115 -18.97 21.72 -15.85
C ILE A 115 -18.34 20.40 -16.31
N GLN A 116 -19.03 19.61 -17.11
CA GLN A 116 -18.48 18.37 -17.69
C GLN A 116 -17.27 18.65 -18.57
N GLU A 117 -17.38 19.58 -19.52
CA GLU A 117 -16.28 19.96 -20.42
C GLU A 117 -15.09 20.51 -19.64
N ASN A 118 -15.33 21.42 -18.69
CA ASN A 118 -14.31 21.95 -17.80
C ASN A 118 -13.65 20.85 -16.97
N PHE A 119 -14.40 19.89 -16.43
CA PHE A 119 -13.85 18.78 -15.66
C PHE A 119 -12.90 17.93 -16.51
N VAL A 120 -13.31 17.57 -17.74
CA VAL A 120 -12.47 16.80 -18.65
C VAL A 120 -11.19 17.56 -18.98
N ASP A 121 -11.26 18.85 -19.28
CA ASP A 121 -10.09 19.66 -19.60
C ASP A 121 -9.15 19.83 -18.41
N HIS A 122 -9.70 19.97 -17.21
CA HIS A 122 -8.92 20.00 -15.98
C HIS A 122 -8.19 18.67 -15.72
N VAL A 123 -8.83 17.52 -15.94
CA VAL A 123 -8.18 16.20 -15.83
C VAL A 123 -7.07 16.05 -16.88
N ARG A 124 -7.34 16.45 -18.13
CA ARG A 124 -6.33 16.42 -19.22
C ARG A 124 -5.12 17.27 -18.88
N LYS A 125 -5.34 18.47 -18.33
CA LYS A 125 -4.27 19.39 -17.92
C LYS A 125 -3.52 18.89 -16.69
N LEU A 126 -4.21 18.30 -15.72
CA LEU A 126 -3.58 17.73 -14.53
C LEU A 126 -2.58 16.63 -14.90
N LEU A 127 -2.95 15.78 -15.85
CA LEU A 127 -2.19 14.62 -16.28
C LEU A 127 -1.40 14.84 -17.57
N SER A 128 -1.33 16.09 -18.06
CA SER A 128 -0.63 16.39 -19.32
C SER A 128 0.84 16.03 -19.21
N ASP A 129 1.42 15.51 -20.29
CA ASP A 129 2.84 15.11 -20.40
C ASP A 129 3.28 13.95 -19.48
N GLN A 130 2.39 13.46 -18.61
CA GLN A 130 2.69 12.36 -17.70
C GLN A 130 2.36 11.00 -18.34
N LYS A 131 3.27 10.02 -18.16
CA LYS A 131 3.07 8.65 -18.64
C LYS A 131 1.78 8.03 -18.09
N LYS A 132 1.39 8.36 -16.85
CA LYS A 132 0.18 7.87 -16.18
C LYS A 132 -1.13 8.26 -16.87
N ARG A 133 -1.14 9.27 -17.75
CA ARG A 133 -2.33 9.63 -18.57
C ARG A 133 -2.80 8.46 -19.44
N ARG A 134 -1.89 7.59 -19.85
CA ARG A 134 -2.15 6.42 -20.71
C ARG A 134 -3.01 5.33 -20.04
N HIS A 135 -3.31 5.48 -18.75
CA HIS A 135 -4.29 4.63 -18.05
C HIS A 135 -5.74 5.07 -18.30
N ILE A 136 -6.00 6.33 -18.66
CA ILE A 136 -7.37 6.80 -18.88
C ILE A 136 -7.97 6.07 -20.08
N ARG A 137 -9.17 5.52 -19.90
CA ARG A 137 -9.97 4.94 -20.98
C ARG A 137 -11.17 5.81 -21.31
N LYS A 138 -11.97 6.13 -20.29
CA LYS A 138 -13.21 6.88 -20.41
C LYS A 138 -13.50 7.73 -19.18
N ILE A 139 -14.34 8.75 -19.38
CA ILE A 139 -14.90 9.57 -18.30
C ILE A 139 -16.43 9.53 -18.47
N HIS A 140 -17.12 9.00 -17.47
CA HIS A 140 -18.59 8.97 -17.42
C HIS A 140 -19.09 9.98 -16.39
N PHE A 141 -20.28 10.52 -16.62
CA PHE A 141 -20.95 11.40 -15.68
C PHE A 141 -22.30 10.80 -15.30
N LEU A 142 -22.50 10.54 -14.00
CA LEU A 142 -23.65 9.81 -13.49
C LEU A 142 -24.46 10.67 -12.52
N SER A 143 -25.78 10.48 -12.60
CA SER A 143 -26.75 11.00 -11.65
C SER A 143 -26.89 10.06 -10.46
N ASN A 144 -26.92 10.61 -9.26
CA ASN A 144 -27.21 9.84 -8.04
C ASN A 144 -28.72 9.65 -7.82
N LYS A 145 -29.55 10.36 -8.58
CA LYS A 145 -31.01 10.19 -8.54
C LYS A 145 -31.37 9.08 -9.51
N PHE A 146 -31.85 7.96 -8.97
CA PHE A 146 -32.55 6.96 -9.76
C PHE A 146 -33.93 7.49 -10.16
N PRO A 147 -34.22 7.53 -11.47
CA PRO A 147 -35.50 7.00 -11.92
C PRO A 147 -35.26 5.88 -12.94
N ALA A 148 -36.21 4.96 -13.03
CA ALA A 148 -36.18 3.72 -13.81
C ALA A 148 -35.99 3.86 -15.35
N ASN A 149 -35.71 5.06 -15.88
CA ASN A 149 -35.57 5.35 -17.31
C ASN A 149 -34.25 6.09 -17.69
N ILE A 150 -33.24 6.14 -16.81
CA ILE A 150 -31.87 6.59 -17.12
C ILE A 150 -30.94 5.36 -17.11
N GLY A 151 -31.30 4.35 -17.91
CA GLY A 151 -30.51 3.12 -18.06
C GLY A 151 -29.25 3.33 -18.89
N ASP A 152 -29.31 4.21 -19.89
CA ASP A 152 -28.30 4.33 -20.94
C ASP A 152 -26.88 4.66 -20.43
N GLU A 153 -26.72 5.54 -19.44
CA GLU A 153 -25.39 5.91 -18.93
C GLU A 153 -24.75 4.82 -18.07
N PHE A 154 -25.57 4.11 -17.28
CA PHE A 154 -25.10 2.96 -16.52
C PHE A 154 -24.81 1.77 -17.44
N GLU A 155 -25.64 1.55 -18.47
CA GLU A 155 -25.35 0.52 -19.49
C GLU A 155 -24.06 0.83 -20.24
N LYS A 156 -23.85 2.08 -20.68
CA LYS A 156 -22.58 2.50 -21.30
C LYS A 156 -21.38 2.26 -20.38
N LEU A 157 -21.51 2.55 -19.08
CA LEU A 157 -20.46 2.24 -18.13
C LEU A 157 -20.20 0.73 -18.02
N ARG A 158 -21.25 -0.10 -17.98
CA ARG A 158 -21.11 -1.57 -17.97
C ARG A 158 -20.45 -2.09 -19.24
N GLU A 159 -20.84 -1.57 -20.41
CA GLU A 159 -20.22 -1.88 -21.70
C GLU A 159 -18.73 -1.53 -21.72
N ASP A 160 -18.38 -0.32 -21.25
CA ASP A 160 -16.98 0.11 -21.18
C ASP A 160 -16.18 -0.71 -20.16
N ILE A 161 -16.75 -1.09 -19.01
CA ILE A 161 -16.11 -2.01 -18.06
C ILE A 161 -15.82 -3.35 -18.74
N PHE A 162 -16.81 -3.96 -19.40
CA PHE A 162 -16.67 -5.23 -20.09
C PHE A 162 -15.64 -5.16 -21.22
N TYR A 163 -15.67 -4.11 -22.04
CA TYR A 163 -14.72 -3.91 -23.13
C TYR A 163 -13.28 -3.81 -22.62
N ASN A 164 -13.06 -3.04 -21.54
CA ASN A 164 -11.74 -2.91 -20.94
C ASN A 164 -11.27 -4.20 -20.27
N ALA A 165 -12.16 -4.93 -19.59
CA ALA A 165 -11.84 -6.24 -19.00
C ALA A 165 -11.38 -7.24 -20.07
N LYS A 166 -12.06 -7.28 -21.22
CA LYS A 166 -11.69 -8.14 -22.37
C LYS A 166 -10.30 -7.81 -22.95
N SER A 167 -9.82 -6.58 -22.76
CA SER A 167 -8.50 -6.15 -23.25
C SER A 167 -7.34 -6.52 -22.31
N LEU A 168 -7.62 -7.03 -21.11
CA LEU A 168 -6.61 -7.47 -20.16
C LEU A 168 -5.98 -8.80 -20.59
N ASN A 169 -4.68 -8.97 -20.33
CA ASN A 169 -3.88 -10.10 -20.81
C ASN A 169 -4.40 -11.48 -20.34
N ASN A 170 -5.13 -11.52 -19.23
CA ASN A 170 -5.60 -12.77 -18.62
C ASN A 170 -6.98 -13.20 -19.16
N TRP A 171 -7.65 -12.36 -19.96
CA TRP A 171 -8.97 -12.67 -20.50
C TRP A 171 -8.88 -13.70 -21.63
N CYS A 172 -9.72 -14.75 -21.59
CA CYS A 172 -9.74 -15.84 -22.58
C CYS A 172 -8.43 -16.65 -22.73
N GLY A 173 -7.61 -16.75 -21.68
CA GLY A 173 -6.46 -17.66 -21.67
C GLY A 173 -6.88 -19.13 -21.75
N ASN A 174 -6.06 -19.99 -22.38
CA ASN A 174 -6.26 -21.44 -22.34
C ASN A 174 -5.87 -21.97 -20.96
N LEU A 175 -6.85 -22.47 -20.21
CA LEU A 175 -6.65 -23.04 -18.88
C LEU A 175 -6.92 -24.56 -18.90
N PRO A 176 -6.26 -25.34 -18.02
CA PRO A 176 -6.62 -26.74 -17.83
C PRO A 176 -8.08 -26.87 -17.37
N SER A 177 -8.89 -27.65 -18.09
CA SER A 177 -10.32 -27.84 -17.79
C SER A 177 -10.59 -28.35 -16.37
N ARG A 178 -9.64 -29.08 -15.77
CA ARG A 178 -9.73 -29.58 -14.39
C ARG A 178 -9.73 -28.47 -13.33
N TRP A 179 -9.17 -27.29 -13.65
CA TRP A 179 -9.17 -26.14 -12.73
C TRP A 179 -10.60 -25.70 -12.40
N ILE A 180 -11.52 -25.79 -13.37
CA ILE A 180 -12.94 -25.49 -13.19
C ILE A 180 -13.57 -26.37 -12.09
N VAL A 181 -13.13 -27.63 -11.95
CA VAL A 181 -13.64 -28.53 -10.92
C VAL A 181 -13.21 -28.07 -9.54
N LEU A 182 -11.93 -27.71 -9.38
CA LEU A 182 -11.40 -27.20 -8.11
C LEU A 182 -12.00 -25.83 -7.75
N GLU A 183 -12.16 -24.95 -8.74
CA GLU A 183 -12.80 -23.65 -8.59
C GLU A 183 -14.24 -23.80 -8.05
N LYS A 184 -15.02 -24.73 -8.61
CA LYS A 184 -16.38 -25.03 -8.11
C LYS A 184 -16.41 -25.50 -6.66
N VAL A 185 -15.45 -26.32 -6.25
CA VAL A 185 -15.33 -26.79 -4.86
C VAL A 185 -14.91 -25.65 -3.92
N ILE A 186 -14.07 -24.73 -4.39
CA ILE A 186 -13.75 -23.51 -3.66
C ILE A 186 -14.99 -22.61 -3.51
N TYR A 187 -15.76 -22.41 -4.58
CA TYR A 187 -17.01 -21.65 -4.50
C TYR A 187 -18.03 -22.26 -3.55
N SER A 188 -18.16 -23.59 -3.48
CA SER A 188 -19.07 -24.22 -2.51
C SER A 188 -18.64 -23.93 -1.08
N LYS A 189 -17.33 -23.94 -0.78
CA LYS A 189 -16.80 -23.53 0.54
C LYS A 189 -17.13 -22.08 0.87
N ILE A 190 -16.94 -21.17 -0.08
CA ILE A 190 -17.30 -19.74 0.11
C ILE A 190 -18.79 -19.61 0.40
N SER A 191 -19.66 -20.36 -0.29
CA SER A 191 -21.10 -20.36 -0.07
C SER A 191 -21.53 -20.88 1.31
N GLU A 192 -20.69 -21.73 1.91
CA GLU A 192 -20.84 -22.23 3.29
C GLU A 192 -20.22 -21.30 4.33
N ALA A 193 -19.87 -20.06 3.95
CA ALA A 193 -19.20 -19.05 4.76
C ALA A 193 -17.79 -19.46 5.24
N ASN A 194 -17.11 -20.34 4.50
CA ASN A 194 -15.71 -20.67 4.71
C ASN A 194 -14.81 -19.88 3.75
N TYR A 195 -14.24 -18.79 4.24
CA TYR A 195 -13.52 -17.80 3.43
C TYR A 195 -12.01 -18.01 3.38
N THR A 196 -11.48 -19.04 4.05
CA THR A 196 -10.04 -19.26 4.21
C THR A 196 -9.70 -20.74 4.05
N MET A 197 -8.47 -21.03 3.68
CA MET A 197 -7.99 -22.40 3.52
C MET A 197 -6.48 -22.47 3.76
N SER A 198 -6.01 -23.55 4.36
CA SER A 198 -4.60 -23.90 4.45
C SER A 198 -4.10 -24.55 3.16
N TYR A 199 -2.78 -24.58 2.96
CA TYR A 199 -2.21 -25.25 1.79
C TYR A 199 -2.46 -26.76 1.79
N ALA A 200 -2.44 -27.37 2.98
CA ALA A 200 -2.73 -28.79 3.14
C ALA A 200 -4.17 -29.13 2.69
N GLU A 201 -5.15 -28.33 3.11
CA GLU A 201 -6.53 -28.48 2.63
C GLU A 201 -6.63 -28.26 1.12
N ALA A 202 -5.89 -27.30 0.56
CA ALA A 202 -5.84 -27.07 -0.88
C ALA A 202 -5.34 -28.30 -1.65
N ILE A 203 -4.31 -28.97 -1.12
CA ILE A 203 -3.79 -30.24 -1.67
C ILE A 203 -4.88 -31.31 -1.62
N ASP A 204 -5.53 -31.49 -0.47
CA ASP A 204 -6.56 -32.52 -0.30
C ASP A 204 -7.74 -32.32 -1.26
N LEU A 205 -8.20 -31.08 -1.43
CA LEU A 205 -9.24 -30.75 -2.40
C LEU A 205 -8.78 -30.99 -3.83
N ALA A 206 -7.55 -30.61 -4.18
CA ALA A 206 -7.03 -30.80 -5.53
C ALA A 206 -6.83 -32.30 -5.87
N ILE A 207 -6.47 -33.13 -4.88
CA ILE A 207 -6.43 -34.60 -5.02
C ILE A 207 -7.85 -35.14 -5.30
N GLN A 208 -8.86 -34.66 -4.57
CA GLN A 208 -10.26 -35.04 -4.81
C GLN A 208 -10.74 -34.61 -6.20
N CYS A 209 -10.24 -33.47 -6.71
CA CYS A 209 -10.51 -32.95 -8.05
C CYS A 209 -9.67 -33.61 -9.16
N SER A 210 -9.03 -34.76 -8.88
CA SER A 210 -8.27 -35.56 -9.87
C SER A 210 -7.09 -34.84 -10.52
N PHE A 211 -6.36 -34.01 -9.78
CA PHE A 211 -5.07 -33.46 -10.23
C PHE A 211 -4.03 -34.61 -10.22
N PRO A 212 -3.55 -35.07 -11.39
CA PRO A 212 -2.53 -36.11 -11.45
C PRO A 212 -1.23 -35.55 -10.85
N ASP A 213 -0.49 -36.37 -10.13
CA ASP A 213 0.87 -36.06 -9.64
C ASP A 213 1.03 -35.08 -8.46
N LEU A 214 -0.03 -34.68 -7.74
CA LEU A 214 0.14 -33.90 -6.49
C LEU A 214 0.90 -34.64 -5.38
N LYS A 215 0.95 -35.98 -5.45
CA LYS A 215 1.77 -36.81 -4.55
C LYS A 215 3.27 -36.68 -4.83
N GLN A 216 3.67 -36.15 -5.99
CA GLN A 216 5.07 -36.00 -6.41
C GLN A 216 5.47 -34.53 -6.59
N THR A 217 4.59 -33.66 -7.10
CA THR A 217 4.86 -32.23 -7.28
C THR A 217 3.60 -31.38 -7.05
N THR A 218 3.73 -30.24 -6.37
CA THR A 218 2.62 -29.29 -6.17
C THR A 218 2.56 -28.19 -7.25
N SER A 219 3.35 -28.32 -8.32
CA SER A 219 3.57 -27.25 -9.30
C SER A 219 2.29 -26.83 -10.01
N GLU A 220 1.37 -27.77 -10.26
CA GLU A 220 0.11 -27.43 -10.91
C GLU A 220 -0.83 -26.66 -9.98
N LEU A 221 -0.98 -27.11 -8.71
CA LEU A 221 -1.77 -26.38 -7.71
C LEU A 221 -1.20 -24.98 -7.47
N ASP A 222 0.12 -24.85 -7.37
CA ASP A 222 0.77 -23.54 -7.26
C ASP A 222 0.47 -22.65 -8.46
N SER A 223 0.35 -23.21 -9.66
CA SER A 223 0.00 -22.45 -10.87
C SER A 223 -1.47 -22.03 -10.87
N PHE A 224 -2.37 -22.91 -10.43
CA PHE A 224 -3.78 -22.60 -10.22
C PHE A 224 -3.96 -21.46 -9.21
N LEU A 225 -3.39 -21.59 -8.01
CA LEU A 225 -3.52 -20.58 -6.96
C LEU A 225 -2.89 -19.23 -7.36
N LYS A 226 -1.78 -19.24 -8.09
CA LYS A 226 -1.19 -18.02 -8.66
C LYS A 226 -2.12 -17.37 -9.68
N TYR A 227 -2.70 -18.18 -10.58
CA TYR A 227 -3.65 -17.68 -11.57
C TYR A 227 -4.87 -17.04 -10.91
N GLU A 228 -5.51 -17.76 -9.97
CA GLU A 228 -6.66 -17.25 -9.20
C GLU A 228 -6.30 -15.97 -8.42
N HIS A 229 -5.07 -15.85 -7.92
CA HIS A 229 -4.58 -14.63 -7.28
C HIS A 229 -4.41 -13.47 -8.26
N GLU A 230 -3.87 -13.73 -9.45
CA GLU A 230 -3.62 -12.71 -10.47
C GLU A 230 -4.90 -12.12 -11.08
N ILE A 231 -5.97 -12.91 -11.19
CA ILE A 231 -7.30 -12.43 -11.60
C ILE A 231 -8.12 -11.87 -10.44
N GLY A 232 -7.61 -12.01 -9.21
CA GLY A 232 -8.19 -11.46 -8.00
C GLY A 232 -9.14 -12.38 -7.27
N ASN A 233 -9.57 -13.53 -7.82
CA ASN A 233 -10.55 -14.41 -7.15
C ASN A 233 -10.12 -14.85 -5.75
N ILE A 234 -8.82 -15.08 -5.53
CA ILE A 234 -8.27 -15.44 -4.22
C ILE A 234 -7.07 -14.56 -3.85
N ILE A 235 -6.60 -14.66 -2.61
CA ILE A 235 -5.32 -14.09 -2.19
C ILE A 235 -4.39 -15.22 -1.79
N PHE A 236 -3.29 -15.37 -2.52
CA PHE A 236 -2.29 -16.41 -2.29
C PHE A 236 -0.87 -15.85 -2.44
N PHE A 237 -0.01 -16.14 -1.45
CA PHE A 237 1.40 -15.79 -1.49
C PHE A 237 2.26 -17.05 -1.47
N HIS A 238 3.08 -17.23 -2.51
CA HIS A 238 3.93 -18.41 -2.63
C HIS A 238 4.94 -18.56 -1.46
N ASP A 239 5.32 -17.47 -0.81
CA ASP A 239 6.24 -17.47 0.34
C ASP A 239 5.52 -17.63 1.70
N VAL A 240 4.18 -17.69 1.72
CA VAL A 240 3.35 -18.06 2.88
C VAL A 240 2.20 -18.94 2.39
N LYS A 241 2.53 -20.17 1.98
CA LYS A 241 1.60 -21.04 1.28
C LYS A 241 0.39 -21.45 2.12
N ASP A 242 0.56 -21.59 3.43
CA ASP A 242 -0.50 -21.98 4.36
C ASP A 242 -1.60 -20.93 4.54
N PHE A 243 -1.48 -19.81 3.83
CA PHE A 243 -2.38 -18.70 3.88
C PHE A 243 -3.07 -18.49 2.54
N ILE A 244 -4.28 -19.03 2.39
CA ILE A 244 -5.13 -18.82 1.21
C ILE A 244 -6.43 -18.15 1.65
N VAL A 245 -6.68 -16.95 1.17
CA VAL A 245 -7.99 -16.27 1.31
C VAL A 245 -8.82 -16.60 0.09
N LEU A 246 -9.94 -17.28 0.29
CA LEU A 246 -10.84 -17.68 -0.79
C LEU A 246 -11.75 -16.54 -1.24
N GLU A 247 -12.00 -15.56 -0.37
CA GLU A 247 -12.82 -14.37 -0.68
C GLU A 247 -12.07 -13.09 -0.31
N PRO A 248 -11.43 -12.38 -1.26
CA PRO A 248 -10.70 -11.14 -1.01
C PRO A 248 -11.53 -10.06 -0.30
N LYS A 249 -12.84 -9.97 -0.59
CA LYS A 249 -13.73 -9.01 0.06
C LYS A 249 -13.83 -9.24 1.56
N TRP A 250 -13.84 -10.50 1.99
CA TRP A 250 -13.79 -10.86 3.40
C TRP A 250 -12.53 -10.26 4.07
N LEU A 251 -11.37 -10.33 3.41
CA LEU A 251 -10.15 -9.73 3.96
C LEU A 251 -10.21 -8.20 3.99
N VAL A 252 -10.82 -7.57 2.98
CA VAL A 252 -11.06 -6.11 2.98
C VAL A 252 -11.90 -5.72 4.21
N ASP A 253 -12.97 -6.45 4.48
CA ASP A 253 -13.86 -6.16 5.61
C ASP A 253 -13.18 -6.46 6.97
N VAL A 254 -12.30 -7.48 7.03
CA VAL A 254 -11.40 -7.70 8.17
C VAL A 254 -10.53 -6.47 8.43
N PHE A 255 -9.85 -5.95 7.41
CA PHE A 255 -9.01 -4.76 7.57
C PHE A 255 -9.82 -3.52 7.99
N LYS A 256 -11.07 -3.38 7.51
CA LYS A 256 -11.98 -2.32 7.97
C LYS A 256 -12.23 -2.35 9.46
N CYS A 257 -12.23 -3.52 10.10
CA CYS A 257 -12.41 -3.64 11.54
C CYS A 257 -11.28 -2.97 12.34
N PHE A 258 -10.04 -3.08 11.88
CA PHE A 258 -8.87 -2.57 12.60
C PHE A 258 -8.59 -1.09 12.36
N VAL A 259 -9.04 -0.60 11.20
CA VAL A 259 -8.65 0.68 10.64
C VAL A 259 -9.77 1.72 10.79
N SER A 260 -11.03 1.28 10.71
CA SER A 260 -12.18 2.18 10.70
C SER A 260 -12.68 2.51 12.11
N ASN A 261 -12.90 3.80 12.36
CA ASN A 261 -13.67 4.28 13.52
C ASN A 261 -15.19 4.05 13.39
N GLN A 262 -15.65 3.56 12.24
CA GLN A 262 -17.09 3.39 11.94
C GLN A 262 -17.78 2.39 12.89
N TYR A 263 -17.02 1.54 13.59
CA TYR A 263 -17.56 0.52 14.48
C TYR A 263 -17.64 0.92 15.97
N GLY A 264 -17.36 2.18 16.34
CA GLY A 264 -16.87 2.44 17.70
C GLY A 264 -17.31 3.67 18.49
N ASN A 265 -18.54 4.19 18.45
CA ASN A 265 -18.96 5.15 19.52
C ASN A 265 -18.80 4.54 20.95
N GLU A 266 -18.86 3.22 21.09
CA GLU A 266 -18.64 2.51 22.35
C GLU A 266 -17.17 2.13 22.63
N LEU A 267 -16.36 1.88 21.58
CA LEU A 267 -14.95 1.49 21.71
C LEU A 267 -14.01 2.70 21.84
N ILE A 268 -14.40 3.86 21.29
CA ILE A 268 -13.64 5.12 21.38
C ILE A 268 -13.40 5.55 22.83
N ASN A 269 -14.29 5.17 23.76
CA ASN A 269 -14.14 5.45 25.19
C ASN A 269 -13.21 4.46 25.91
N MET A 270 -12.68 3.45 25.23
CA MET A 270 -11.71 2.52 25.82
C MET A 270 -10.31 3.08 25.77
N LYS A 271 -9.57 2.89 26.88
CA LYS A 271 -8.14 3.23 26.97
C LYS A 271 -7.33 2.60 25.83
N ASP A 272 -7.61 1.34 25.48
CA ASP A 272 -6.89 0.59 24.45
C ASP A 272 -7.05 1.23 23.05
N TRP A 273 -8.22 1.77 22.72
CA TRP A 273 -8.46 2.44 21.44
C TRP A 273 -7.65 3.74 21.34
N SER A 274 -7.63 4.52 22.42
CA SER A 274 -6.78 5.72 22.51
C SER A 274 -5.28 5.36 22.38
N GLU A 275 -4.83 4.24 22.92
CA GLU A 275 -3.45 3.78 22.73
C GLU A 275 -3.14 3.37 21.28
N LEU A 276 -4.09 2.76 20.58
CA LEU A 276 -3.98 2.46 19.15
C LEU A 276 -3.88 3.74 18.31
N GLU A 277 -4.78 4.70 18.47
CA GLU A 277 -4.80 5.95 17.68
C GLU A 277 -3.60 6.87 17.97
N ASN A 278 -3.08 6.86 19.20
CA ASN A 278 -1.99 7.76 19.58
C ASN A 278 -0.61 7.13 19.39
N LYS A 279 -0.47 5.83 19.69
CA LYS A 279 0.83 5.14 19.76
C LYS A 279 0.90 3.93 18.83
N GLY A 280 -0.16 3.62 18.09
CA GLY A 280 -0.25 2.41 17.26
C GLY A 280 -0.34 1.12 18.08
N ARG A 281 -0.51 1.17 19.40
CA ARG A 281 -0.45 -0.01 20.26
C ARG A 281 -1.75 -0.81 20.18
N LEU A 282 -1.68 -2.02 19.65
CA LEU A 282 -2.81 -2.94 19.46
C LEU A 282 -2.73 -4.08 20.50
N SER A 283 -3.57 -4.01 21.53
CA SER A 283 -3.64 -5.03 22.59
C SER A 283 -4.43 -6.27 22.13
N ASN A 284 -4.11 -7.43 22.69
CA ASN A 284 -4.86 -8.66 22.42
C ASN A 284 -6.36 -8.54 22.77
N ASN A 285 -6.67 -7.86 23.89
CA ASN A 285 -8.05 -7.55 24.29
C ASN A 285 -8.78 -6.66 23.27
N LEU A 286 -8.10 -5.68 22.68
CA LEU A 286 -8.71 -4.86 21.63
C LEU A 286 -8.94 -5.68 20.35
N ILE A 287 -7.99 -6.53 19.97
CA ILE A 287 -8.14 -7.44 18.82
C ILE A 287 -9.40 -8.29 19.00
N GLU A 288 -9.56 -8.99 20.12
CA GLU A 288 -10.71 -9.86 20.38
C GLU A 288 -12.04 -9.10 20.26
N LYS A 289 -12.13 -7.91 20.86
CA LYS A 289 -13.33 -7.07 20.75
C LYS A 289 -13.63 -6.59 19.33
N LEU A 290 -12.61 -6.26 18.54
CA LEU A 290 -12.78 -5.85 17.15
C LEU A 290 -13.28 -7.01 16.30
N LEU A 291 -12.75 -8.21 16.54
CA LEU A 291 -13.18 -9.43 15.85
C LEU A 291 -14.61 -9.84 16.25
N GLU A 292 -15.00 -9.65 17.51
CA GLU A 292 -16.37 -9.90 18.01
C GLU A 292 -17.43 -8.97 17.41
N LYS A 293 -17.07 -7.74 17.04
CA LYS A 293 -18.03 -6.75 16.51
C LYS A 293 -18.56 -7.09 15.13
N VAL A 294 -17.93 -8.01 14.42
CA VAL A 294 -18.34 -8.40 13.07
C VAL A 294 -18.67 -9.89 13.04
N PRO A 295 -19.72 -10.32 13.75
CA PRO A 295 -20.02 -11.73 13.99
C PRO A 295 -20.34 -12.51 12.71
N HIS A 296 -20.78 -11.83 11.65
CA HIS A 296 -21.03 -12.46 10.34
C HIS A 296 -19.76 -12.90 9.60
N LEU A 297 -18.57 -12.48 10.06
CA LEU A 297 -17.29 -12.85 9.47
C LEU A 297 -16.58 -13.99 10.24
N SER A 298 -17.15 -14.49 11.34
CA SER A 298 -16.60 -15.58 12.18
C SER A 298 -15.11 -15.42 12.56
N LEU A 299 -14.66 -14.17 12.76
CA LEU A 299 -13.23 -13.84 12.76
C LEU A 299 -12.44 -14.38 13.94
N ILE A 300 -13.09 -14.70 15.05
CA ILE A 300 -12.42 -15.20 16.26
C ILE A 300 -11.73 -16.54 15.96
N GLU A 301 -12.38 -17.42 15.20
CA GLU A 301 -11.82 -18.71 14.79
C GLU A 301 -10.59 -18.53 13.88
N HIS A 302 -10.58 -17.45 13.09
CA HIS A 302 -9.50 -17.09 12.19
C HIS A 302 -8.51 -16.06 12.78
N LYS A 303 -8.55 -15.78 14.09
CA LYS A 303 -7.73 -14.72 14.71
C LYS A 303 -6.24 -14.87 14.39
N GLN A 304 -5.68 -16.07 14.59
CA GLN A 304 -4.27 -16.33 14.33
C GLN A 304 -3.92 -16.14 12.85
N PHE A 305 -4.79 -16.64 11.97
CA PHE A 305 -4.68 -16.47 10.52
C PHE A 305 -4.64 -14.97 10.17
N VAL A 306 -5.61 -14.17 10.62
CA VAL A 306 -5.68 -12.72 10.40
C VAL A 306 -4.42 -11.99 10.88
N LEU A 307 -3.91 -12.32 12.07
CA LEU A 307 -2.69 -11.69 12.58
C LEU A 307 -1.48 -12.00 11.71
N GLN A 308 -1.34 -13.23 11.23
CA GLN A 308 -0.27 -13.61 10.30
C GLN A 308 -0.36 -12.83 8.99
N VAL A 309 -1.57 -12.54 8.48
CA VAL A 309 -1.77 -11.66 7.31
C VAL A 309 -1.25 -10.27 7.56
N MET A 310 -1.68 -9.69 8.67
CA MET A 310 -1.36 -8.32 9.01
C MET A 310 0.15 -8.18 9.21
N GLU A 311 0.81 -9.18 9.82
CA GLU A 311 2.27 -9.25 9.94
C GLU A 311 2.95 -9.43 8.59
N LYS A 312 2.39 -10.27 7.71
CA LYS A 312 2.93 -10.53 6.37
C LYS A 312 2.93 -9.27 5.52
N PHE A 313 1.87 -8.48 5.56
CA PHE A 313 1.76 -7.22 4.83
C PHE A 313 2.37 -6.03 5.56
N ASP A 314 3.06 -6.27 6.68
CA ASP A 314 3.66 -5.24 7.54
C ASP A 314 2.65 -4.15 7.96
N ILE A 315 1.37 -4.55 8.07
CA ILE A 315 0.29 -3.75 8.67
C ILE A 315 0.51 -3.70 10.18
N ILE A 316 0.89 -4.83 10.78
CA ILE A 316 1.31 -4.89 12.19
C ILE A 316 2.73 -5.44 12.31
N PHE A 317 3.36 -5.15 13.44
CA PHE A 317 4.66 -5.71 13.81
C PHE A 317 4.81 -5.85 15.32
N LYS A 318 5.76 -6.67 15.74
CA LYS A 318 6.25 -6.75 17.12
C LYS A 318 7.71 -6.30 17.18
N PRO A 319 8.06 -5.35 18.07
CA PRO A 319 9.45 -4.94 18.25
C PRO A 319 10.32 -6.08 18.78
N ILE A 320 11.57 -6.17 18.31
CA ILE A 320 12.54 -7.17 18.82
C ILE A 320 12.77 -7.04 20.35
N ASN A 321 12.70 -5.81 20.88
CA ASN A 321 12.84 -5.51 22.31
C ASN A 321 11.59 -5.86 23.14
N ASP A 322 10.49 -6.22 22.48
CA ASP A 322 9.18 -6.46 23.10
C ASP A 322 8.57 -7.78 22.57
N GLU A 323 9.39 -8.72 22.07
CA GLU A 323 8.90 -9.98 21.46
C GLU A 323 8.10 -10.86 22.42
N ALA A 324 8.41 -10.81 23.72
CA ALA A 324 7.69 -11.55 24.75
C ALA A 324 6.28 -10.98 25.04
N SER A 325 5.97 -9.80 24.51
CA SER A 325 4.69 -9.14 24.71
C SER A 325 3.64 -9.66 23.73
N GLU A 326 2.42 -9.82 24.23
CA GLU A 326 1.25 -10.13 23.38
C GLU A 326 0.75 -8.91 22.59
N VAL A 327 1.47 -7.79 22.65
CA VAL A 327 1.09 -6.51 22.06
C VAL A 327 1.70 -6.36 20.68
N CYS A 328 0.86 -6.04 19.70
CA CYS A 328 1.31 -5.67 18.36
C CYS A 328 1.27 -4.15 18.19
N TYR A 329 1.97 -3.64 17.18
CA TYR A 329 1.96 -2.22 16.82
C TYR A 329 1.54 -2.05 15.37
N MET A 330 0.75 -1.02 15.09
CA MET A 330 0.18 -0.73 13.77
C MET A 330 0.66 0.66 13.28
N PRO A 331 1.72 0.73 12.44
CA PRO A 331 2.36 1.99 12.05
C PRO A 331 1.39 3.01 11.42
N CYS A 332 0.44 2.53 10.62
CA CYS A 332 -0.53 3.38 9.94
C CYS A 332 -1.47 4.12 10.88
N MET A 333 -1.69 3.63 12.11
CA MET A 333 -2.52 4.31 13.12
C MET A 333 -1.74 5.27 14.00
N MET A 334 -0.41 5.20 14.02
CA MET A 334 0.41 6.07 14.86
C MET A 334 0.25 7.55 14.49
N LYS A 335 0.50 8.44 15.44
CA LYS A 335 0.64 9.87 15.14
C LYS A 335 1.95 10.17 14.42
N THR A 336 1.96 11.25 13.65
CA THR A 336 3.18 11.81 13.07
C THR A 336 3.94 12.61 14.11
N ALA A 337 5.27 12.60 14.02
CA ALA A 337 6.15 13.40 14.87
C ALA A 337 6.99 14.38 14.03
N THR A 338 7.43 15.47 14.65
CA THR A 338 8.41 16.38 14.04
C THR A 338 9.82 16.02 14.50
N LEU A 339 10.81 16.31 13.66
CA LEU A 339 12.21 16.05 14.02
C LEU A 339 12.67 16.91 15.20
N ASN A 340 12.11 18.11 15.37
CA ASN A 340 12.42 18.96 16.52
C ASN A 340 11.94 18.33 17.83
N ASP A 341 10.76 17.72 17.83
CA ASP A 341 10.26 17.00 19.00
C ASP A 341 11.16 15.81 19.29
N ILE A 342 11.53 15.04 18.26
CA ILE A 342 12.44 13.91 18.39
C ILE A 342 13.82 14.32 18.91
N TYR A 343 14.40 15.39 18.36
CA TYR A 343 15.70 15.89 18.80
C TYR A 343 15.68 16.30 20.27
N LYS A 344 14.61 16.94 20.75
CA LYS A 344 14.43 17.23 22.17
C LYS A 344 14.27 15.94 22.99
N GLU A 345 13.51 14.97 22.48
CA GLU A 345 13.24 13.70 23.18
C GLU A 345 14.49 12.84 23.39
N ILE A 346 15.44 12.87 22.45
CA ILE A 346 16.68 12.06 22.52
C ILE A 346 17.91 12.86 22.99
N GLY A 347 17.75 14.13 23.32
CA GLY A 347 18.86 15.01 23.72
C GLY A 347 19.90 15.22 22.61
N ALA A 348 19.44 15.41 21.37
CA ALA A 348 20.26 15.53 20.17
C ALA A 348 21.19 16.76 20.18
N GLU A 349 20.97 17.73 21.07
CA GLU A 349 21.87 18.84 21.34
C GLU A 349 23.20 18.39 21.97
N ASN A 350 23.20 17.28 22.69
CA ASN A 350 24.41 16.71 23.31
C ASN A 350 25.18 15.78 22.35
N CYS A 351 24.62 15.53 21.17
CA CYS A 351 25.20 14.70 20.14
C CYS A 351 26.53 15.28 19.65
N LYS A 352 27.56 14.43 19.56
CA LYS A 352 28.91 14.85 19.15
C LYS A 352 29.06 14.91 17.63
N LYS A 353 28.38 14.01 16.91
CA LYS A 353 28.43 13.93 15.45
C LYS A 353 27.09 13.54 14.86
N LYS A 354 26.72 14.21 13.77
CA LYS A 354 25.59 13.86 12.93
C LYS A 354 26.09 13.55 11.54
N THR A 355 25.67 12.44 10.96
CA THR A 355 25.92 12.20 9.53
C THR A 355 25.11 13.20 8.70
N SER A 356 25.50 13.39 7.44
CA SER A 356 24.57 13.95 6.46
C SER A 356 23.38 13.02 6.27
N TRP A 357 22.27 13.55 5.77
CA TRP A 357 21.10 12.76 5.41
C TRP A 357 21.36 12.01 4.11
N PHE A 358 21.24 10.69 4.12
CA PHE A 358 21.12 9.89 2.91
C PHE A 358 19.65 9.72 2.56
N MET A 359 19.26 10.00 1.31
CA MET A 359 17.88 9.97 0.88
C MET A 359 17.68 9.17 -0.40
N LEU A 360 16.56 8.47 -0.46
CA LEU A 360 15.98 7.95 -1.69
C LEU A 360 14.77 8.82 -2.02
N GLU A 361 14.86 9.63 -3.07
CA GLU A 361 13.77 10.48 -3.53
C GLU A 361 13.05 9.80 -4.71
N PHE A 362 11.78 9.49 -4.52
CA PHE A 362 10.93 8.77 -5.47
C PHE A 362 10.10 9.75 -6.28
N ASP A 363 9.76 9.36 -7.51
CA ASP A 363 8.80 10.11 -8.32
C ASP A 363 7.42 10.10 -7.62
N PHE A 364 7.02 8.92 -7.14
CA PHE A 364 5.92 8.72 -6.20
C PHE A 364 6.26 7.61 -5.21
N LEU A 365 5.91 7.81 -3.94
CA LEU A 365 6.11 6.83 -2.88
C LEU A 365 4.74 6.33 -2.39
N PRO A 366 4.38 5.05 -2.65
CA PRO A 366 3.12 4.51 -2.17
C PRO A 366 3.00 4.60 -0.64
N PRO A 367 1.81 4.87 -0.08
CA PRO A 367 1.64 5.09 1.36
C PRO A 367 2.14 3.93 2.24
N SER A 368 1.90 2.69 1.84
CA SER A 368 2.34 1.48 2.54
C SER A 368 3.85 1.27 2.49
N TYR A 369 4.54 1.87 1.52
CA TYR A 369 5.93 1.58 1.22
C TYR A 369 6.87 1.91 2.38
N PHE A 370 6.61 3.02 3.08
CA PHE A 370 7.37 3.40 4.25
C PHE A 370 7.16 2.45 5.43
N ASN A 371 5.97 1.87 5.57
CA ASN A 371 5.68 0.90 6.64
C ASN A 371 6.54 -0.35 6.50
N HIS A 372 6.69 -0.90 5.29
CA HIS A 372 7.60 -2.02 5.03
C HIS A 372 9.03 -1.72 5.46
N ILE A 373 9.48 -0.49 5.21
CA ILE A 373 10.83 -0.07 5.58
C ILE A 373 10.98 -0.02 7.09
N LEU A 374 10.06 0.68 7.77
CA LEU A 374 10.06 0.74 9.23
C LEU A 374 10.03 -0.66 9.85
N VAL A 375 9.10 -1.51 9.42
CA VAL A 375 8.92 -2.86 9.99
C VAL A 375 10.15 -3.74 9.75
N SER A 376 10.78 -3.68 8.57
CA SER A 376 12.05 -4.39 8.31
C SER A 376 13.18 -3.93 9.22
N PHE A 377 13.26 -2.63 9.54
CA PHE A 377 14.25 -2.15 10.51
C PHE A 377 13.89 -2.58 11.94
N VAL A 378 12.62 -2.56 12.34
CA VAL A 378 12.18 -2.99 13.69
C VAL A 378 12.43 -4.47 13.95
N LYS A 379 12.29 -5.32 12.93
CA LYS A 379 12.54 -6.77 13.01
C LYS A 379 14.02 -7.12 13.22
N GLU A 380 14.94 -6.19 13.01
CA GLU A 380 16.39 -6.44 13.07
C GLU A 380 17.16 -5.51 14.02
N LYS A 381 16.61 -4.34 14.36
CA LYS A 381 17.25 -3.33 15.19
C LYS A 381 16.34 -2.92 16.32
N SER A 382 16.96 -2.82 17.51
CA SER A 382 16.33 -2.32 18.71
C SER A 382 15.73 -0.93 18.49
N LEU A 383 14.45 -0.76 18.79
CA LEU A 383 13.84 0.57 18.82
C LEU A 383 14.44 1.40 19.96
N PHE A 384 14.70 2.67 19.71
CA PHE A 384 15.13 3.59 20.75
C PHE A 384 14.01 3.74 21.80
N THR A 385 14.36 3.52 23.06
CA THR A 385 13.45 3.61 24.19
C THR A 385 13.75 4.86 25.01
N LYS A 386 12.72 5.66 25.26
CA LYS A 386 12.79 6.81 26.17
C LYS A 386 13.05 6.32 27.61
N ASN A 387 13.42 7.25 28.49
CA ASN A 387 13.62 6.96 29.92
C ASN A 387 12.36 6.40 30.62
N ASN A 388 11.17 6.63 30.06
CA ASN A 388 9.89 6.08 30.54
C ASN A 388 9.49 4.76 29.84
N ASN A 389 10.44 4.06 29.21
CA ASN A 389 10.24 2.83 28.41
C ASN A 389 9.28 2.98 27.21
N GLN A 390 8.97 4.20 26.76
CA GLN A 390 8.20 4.40 25.55
C GLN A 390 9.08 4.22 24.31
N LEU A 391 8.61 3.40 23.36
CA LEU A 391 9.24 3.21 22.06
C LEU A 391 9.14 4.47 21.20
N CYS A 392 10.23 4.87 20.55
CA CYS A 392 10.30 6.02 19.66
C CYS A 392 10.01 5.60 18.22
N ILE A 393 8.74 5.30 17.94
CA ILE A 393 8.23 5.01 16.61
C ILE A 393 6.94 5.79 16.36
N TYR A 394 6.85 6.36 15.16
CA TYR A 394 5.82 7.27 14.70
C TYR A 394 5.48 6.95 13.26
N ARG A 395 4.32 7.40 12.77
CA ARG A 395 3.85 7.11 11.39
C ARG A 395 4.87 7.50 10.32
N ASN A 396 5.59 8.60 10.52
CA ASN A 396 6.56 9.14 9.58
C ASN A 396 8.02 8.99 10.03
N ILE A 397 8.31 8.46 11.23
CA ILE A 397 9.68 8.40 11.78
C ILE A 397 9.89 7.18 12.69
N GLY A 398 10.96 6.43 12.46
CA GLY A 398 11.44 5.37 13.35
C GLY A 398 12.85 5.67 13.86
N LEU A 399 13.08 5.43 15.15
CA LEU A 399 14.39 5.57 15.80
C LEU A 399 14.91 4.22 16.25
N PHE A 400 16.13 3.89 15.84
CA PHE A 400 16.76 2.62 16.09
C PHE A 400 18.08 2.81 16.82
N ASP A 401 18.25 2.12 17.95
CA ASP A 401 19.55 1.97 18.59
C ASP A 401 20.36 0.95 17.80
N ILE A 402 21.41 1.41 17.12
CA ILE A 402 22.18 0.54 16.21
C ILE A 402 23.39 -0.11 16.89
N ASN A 403 23.62 0.15 18.18
CA ASN A 403 24.72 -0.44 18.93
C ASN A 403 24.36 -0.82 20.37
N ASP A 404 23.08 -0.97 20.67
CA ASP A 404 22.51 -1.44 21.94
C ASP A 404 23.07 -0.76 23.20
N SER A 405 23.57 0.47 23.03
CA SER A 405 24.17 1.28 24.11
C SER A 405 23.60 2.69 24.13
N ARG A 406 22.61 2.98 23.27
CA ARG A 406 21.98 4.29 23.08
C ARG A 406 22.94 5.41 22.68
N THR A 407 24.16 5.06 22.29
CA THR A 407 25.19 6.04 21.89
C THR A 407 25.23 6.28 20.39
N ARG A 408 24.60 5.41 19.59
CA ARG A 408 24.40 5.58 18.15
C ARG A 408 22.94 5.31 17.79
N VAL A 409 22.27 6.33 17.29
CA VAL A 409 20.85 6.27 16.94
C VAL A 409 20.68 6.53 15.45
N LEU A 410 20.09 5.56 14.74
CA LEU A 410 19.64 5.72 13.37
C LEU A 410 18.21 6.28 13.38
N ILE A 411 18.02 7.38 12.67
CA ILE A 411 16.71 7.94 12.35
C ILE A 411 16.38 7.54 10.93
N VAL A 412 15.22 6.91 10.73
CA VAL A 412 14.62 6.64 9.41
C VAL A 412 13.32 7.41 9.34
N CYS A 413 13.18 8.31 8.37
CA CYS A 413 12.01 9.19 8.28
C CYS A 413 11.48 9.36 6.86
N LEU A 414 10.17 9.60 6.79
CA LEU A 414 9.44 9.94 5.58
C LEU A 414 9.41 11.45 5.39
N SER A 415 9.80 11.90 4.21
CA SER A 415 9.88 13.31 3.83
C SER A 415 9.36 13.52 2.42
N GLN A 416 8.06 13.85 2.31
CA GLN A 416 7.38 13.95 1.02
C GLN A 416 7.44 12.59 0.30
N ASN A 417 7.90 12.56 -0.95
CA ASN A 417 8.17 11.32 -1.69
C ASN A 417 9.60 10.80 -1.45
N ALA A 418 10.22 11.10 -0.31
CA ALA A 418 11.58 10.64 0.00
C ALA A 418 11.66 9.88 1.32
N ILE A 419 12.51 8.87 1.35
CA ILE A 419 12.91 8.17 2.58
C ILE A 419 14.31 8.64 2.93
N ALA A 420 14.46 9.20 4.13
CA ALA A 420 15.70 9.80 4.61
C ALA A 420 16.24 9.04 5.82
N MET A 421 17.57 8.91 5.88
CA MET A 421 18.29 8.31 7.00
C MET A 421 19.38 9.24 7.51
N GLN A 422 19.51 9.34 8.84
CA GLN A 422 20.60 10.03 9.52
C GLN A 422 21.02 9.24 10.75
N VAL A 423 22.32 9.20 11.04
CA VAL A 423 22.84 8.64 12.29
C VAL A 423 23.34 9.76 13.19
N LEU A 424 22.92 9.71 14.45
CA LEU A 424 23.39 10.57 15.53
C LEU A 424 24.30 9.74 16.44
N GLN A 425 25.40 10.37 16.88
CA GLN A 425 26.45 9.70 17.64
C GLN A 425 26.93 10.56 18.80
N TRP A 426 26.93 9.99 20.01
CA TRP A 426 27.34 10.64 21.25
C TRP A 426 28.79 10.31 21.68
N ASN A 427 29.46 9.40 20.97
CA ASN A 427 30.88 9.10 21.17
C ASN A 427 31.75 9.71 20.05
N HIS A 428 33.08 9.65 20.21
CA HIS A 428 34.04 10.29 19.30
C HIS A 428 34.52 9.40 18.15
N GLU A 429 34.13 8.13 18.13
CA GLU A 429 34.56 7.15 17.14
C GLU A 429 34.12 7.57 15.72
N ARG A 430 34.84 7.10 14.71
CA ARG A 430 34.39 7.19 13.31
C ARG A 430 33.85 5.82 12.91
N HIS A 431 32.65 5.81 12.36
CA HIS A 431 32.01 4.61 11.85
C HIS A 431 31.50 4.88 10.43
N CYS A 432 31.55 3.85 9.60
CA CYS A 432 30.85 3.83 8.33
C CYS A 432 29.49 3.14 8.50
N TYR A 433 28.48 3.66 7.82
CA TYR A 433 27.12 3.15 7.79
C TYR A 433 26.74 2.66 6.38
N SER A 434 27.72 2.21 5.59
CA SER A 434 27.51 1.64 4.26
C SER A 434 26.55 0.47 4.29
N ASP A 435 26.60 -0.35 5.34
CA ASP A 435 25.78 -1.55 5.47
C ASP A 435 24.30 -1.19 5.69
N ILE A 436 24.04 -0.16 6.48
CA ILE A 436 22.67 0.39 6.68
C ILE A 436 22.13 0.94 5.37
N LYS A 437 22.96 1.67 4.60
CA LYS A 437 22.60 2.17 3.28
C LYS A 437 22.32 1.03 2.30
N SER A 438 23.20 0.02 2.23
CA SER A 438 23.03 -1.15 1.36
C SER A 438 21.75 -1.91 1.70
N LYS A 439 21.47 -2.11 2.99
CA LYS A 439 20.21 -2.70 3.45
C LYS A 439 18.98 -1.94 2.94
N LEU A 440 18.96 -0.61 3.05
CA LEU A 440 17.83 0.17 2.53
C LEU A 440 17.65 -0.05 1.02
N LEU A 441 18.74 -0.08 0.25
CA LEU A 441 18.69 -0.30 -1.20
C LEU A 441 18.18 -1.70 -1.55
N ASP A 442 18.63 -2.72 -0.83
CA ASP A 442 18.19 -4.12 -1.01
C ASP A 442 16.72 -4.29 -0.61
N LEU A 443 16.28 -3.60 0.44
CA LEU A 443 14.89 -3.62 0.87
C LEU A 443 13.97 -2.98 -0.17
N VAL A 444 14.33 -1.82 -0.71
CA VAL A 444 13.59 -1.18 -1.81
C VAL A 444 13.48 -2.11 -3.02
N ARG A 445 14.58 -2.79 -3.38
CA ARG A 445 14.57 -3.79 -4.46
C ARG A 445 13.64 -4.96 -4.13
N THR A 446 13.66 -5.46 -2.91
CA THR A 446 12.86 -6.61 -2.47
C THR A 446 11.37 -6.29 -2.46
N ILE A 447 10.97 -5.13 -1.91
CA ILE A 447 9.57 -4.67 -1.92
C ILE A 447 9.10 -4.48 -3.37
N LYS A 448 9.94 -3.89 -4.23
CA LYS A 448 9.62 -3.71 -5.66
C LYS A 448 9.30 -5.04 -6.35
N LEU A 449 10.13 -6.06 -6.13
CA LEU A 449 9.93 -7.39 -6.70
C LEU A 449 8.70 -8.09 -6.12
N ARG A 450 8.53 -8.03 -4.80
CA ARG A 450 7.44 -8.71 -4.08
C ARG A 450 6.06 -8.28 -4.57
N TYR A 451 5.87 -6.99 -4.82
CA TYR A 451 4.59 -6.41 -5.24
C TYR A 451 4.53 -6.04 -6.72
N HIS A 452 5.53 -6.46 -7.51
CA HIS A 452 5.63 -6.15 -8.94
C HIS A 452 5.45 -4.64 -9.27
N MET A 453 5.98 -3.77 -8.40
CA MET A 453 5.81 -2.33 -8.53
C MET A 453 6.83 -1.70 -9.51
N ASN A 454 6.40 -0.70 -10.26
CA ASN A 454 7.20 0.15 -11.13
C ASN A 454 7.49 1.49 -10.49
N ILE A 455 8.37 1.47 -9.50
CA ILE A 455 8.89 2.67 -8.85
C ILE A 455 10.32 2.99 -9.29
N THR A 456 10.60 4.28 -9.32
CA THR A 456 11.87 4.91 -9.67
C THR A 456 12.28 5.84 -8.53
N TYR A 457 13.59 5.93 -8.28
CA TYR A 457 14.14 6.83 -7.27
C TYR A 457 15.52 7.31 -7.66
N THR A 458 15.88 8.47 -7.14
CA THR A 458 17.23 9.04 -7.20
C THR A 458 17.84 9.03 -5.80
N ARG A 459 19.18 8.96 -5.74
CA ARG A 459 19.91 8.95 -4.48
C ARG A 459 20.43 10.36 -4.23
N LYS A 460 20.07 10.91 -3.07
CA LYS A 460 20.42 12.28 -2.70
C LYS A 460 21.07 12.36 -1.33
N PHE A 461 21.90 13.37 -1.16
CA PHE A 461 22.39 13.80 0.14
C PHE A 461 21.78 15.14 0.52
N LYS A 462 21.71 15.39 1.83
CA LYS A 462 21.47 16.72 2.41
C LYS A 462 22.36 16.88 3.62
N CYS A 463 22.82 18.10 3.87
CA CYS A 463 23.79 18.36 4.93
C CYS A 463 23.26 17.92 6.31
N SER A 464 24.19 17.66 7.24
CA SER A 464 23.86 17.14 8.59
C SER A 464 22.95 18.06 9.42
N GLY A 465 23.02 19.38 9.20
CA GLY A 465 22.17 20.38 9.85
C GLY A 465 20.88 20.70 9.10
N GLY A 466 20.66 20.07 7.94
CA GLY A 466 19.52 20.40 7.08
C GLY A 466 18.20 19.85 7.58
N ASN A 467 17.10 20.54 7.29
CA ASN A 467 15.76 20.11 7.62
C ASN A 467 15.34 18.96 6.69
N TYR A 468 15.29 17.73 7.20
CA TYR A 468 14.94 16.56 6.41
C TYR A 468 13.63 16.71 5.61
N PHE A 469 12.66 17.48 6.12
CA PHE A 469 11.34 17.66 5.52
C PHE A 469 11.35 18.55 4.26
N GLU A 470 12.33 19.44 4.14
CA GLU A 470 12.44 20.36 3.02
C GLU A 470 13.19 19.74 1.84
N THR A 471 12.69 19.99 0.62
CA THR A 471 13.34 19.61 -0.64
C THR A 471 14.57 20.46 -0.94
N LYS A 472 14.61 21.69 -0.42
CA LYS A 472 15.75 22.58 -0.56
C LYS A 472 16.99 21.95 0.08
N GLY A 473 18.14 22.05 -0.60
CA GLY A 473 19.41 21.50 -0.10
C GLY A 473 19.62 20.00 -0.33
N ARG A 474 18.66 19.30 -0.95
CA ARG A 474 18.87 17.93 -1.47
C ARG A 474 19.72 18.01 -2.74
N VAL A 475 20.75 17.16 -2.83
CA VAL A 475 21.66 17.14 -3.98
C VAL A 475 21.97 15.71 -4.37
N ASP A 476 22.01 15.45 -5.67
CA ASP A 476 22.31 14.13 -6.22
C ASP A 476 23.70 13.65 -5.79
N VAL A 477 23.78 12.36 -5.44
CA VAL A 477 25.01 11.70 -5.00
C VAL A 477 26.13 11.89 -6.04
N GLY A 478 25.82 11.77 -7.33
CA GLY A 478 26.79 11.96 -8.40
C GLY A 478 27.41 13.36 -8.44
N THR A 479 26.60 14.39 -8.20
CA THR A 479 27.06 15.78 -8.16
C THR A 479 27.97 16.03 -6.96
N VAL A 480 27.55 15.60 -5.76
CA VAL A 480 28.36 15.78 -4.54
C VAL A 480 29.70 15.04 -4.67
N MET A 481 29.73 13.86 -5.30
CA MET A 481 30.95 13.09 -5.46
C MET A 481 31.90 13.63 -6.53
N ALA A 482 31.41 14.44 -7.48
CA ALA A 482 32.24 15.00 -8.56
C ALA A 482 33.08 16.20 -8.10
N ASP A 483 32.55 17.00 -7.17
CA ASP A 483 33.18 18.24 -6.71
C ASP A 483 33.91 18.05 -5.36
N SER A 484 34.97 18.82 -5.12
CA SER A 484 35.67 18.82 -3.82
C SER A 484 34.89 19.51 -2.71
N GLU A 485 34.06 20.49 -3.08
CA GLU A 485 33.27 21.31 -2.17
C GLU A 485 31.83 21.43 -2.66
N TYR A 486 30.90 21.51 -1.71
CA TYR A 486 29.46 21.61 -1.94
C TYR A 486 28.90 22.80 -1.17
N ARG A 487 28.20 23.72 -1.87
CA ARG A 487 27.49 24.83 -1.24
C ARG A 487 26.06 24.43 -0.86
N CYS A 488 25.76 24.37 0.44
CA CYS A 488 24.41 24.08 0.89
C CYS A 488 23.47 25.25 0.62
N THR A 489 22.39 25.01 -0.14
CA THR A 489 21.42 26.06 -0.48
C THR A 489 20.49 26.44 0.69
N GLU A 490 20.37 25.59 1.70
CA GLU A 490 19.47 25.79 2.84
C GLU A 490 20.01 26.84 3.81
N HIS A 491 21.24 26.65 4.29
CA HIS A 491 21.90 27.55 5.24
C HIS A 491 23.07 28.35 4.63
N LYS A 492 23.30 28.24 3.32
CA LYS A 492 24.23 29.04 2.50
C LYS A 492 25.72 28.83 2.76
N ASP A 493 26.11 27.83 3.55
CA ASP A 493 27.51 27.52 3.86
C ASP A 493 28.16 26.54 2.87
N MET A 494 29.50 26.59 2.79
CA MET A 494 30.33 25.65 2.04
C MET A 494 30.71 24.45 2.91
N HIS A 495 30.59 23.26 2.36
CA HIS A 495 31.02 22.00 2.98
C HIS A 495 32.07 21.32 2.09
N LEU A 496 32.99 20.56 2.69
CA LEU A 496 33.78 19.62 1.90
C LEU A 496 32.87 18.46 1.49
N SER A 497 32.83 18.12 0.20
CA SER A 497 31.94 17.07 -0.31
C SER A 497 32.15 15.73 0.37
N LYS A 498 33.40 15.40 0.71
CA LYS A 498 33.77 14.19 1.44
C LYS A 498 33.06 14.08 2.80
N ASP A 499 32.82 15.20 3.48
CA ASP A 499 32.14 15.20 4.80
C ASP A 499 30.65 14.89 4.67
N ILE A 500 30.10 15.03 3.46
CA ILE A 500 28.72 14.67 3.15
C ILE A 500 28.57 13.16 2.96
N PHE A 501 29.45 12.53 2.17
CA PHE A 501 29.24 11.14 1.74
C PHE A 501 30.08 10.09 2.49
N ASN A 502 31.18 10.46 3.15
CA ASN A 502 32.11 9.48 3.73
C ASN A 502 31.45 8.54 4.75
N SER A 503 30.55 9.06 5.60
CA SER A 503 29.84 8.25 6.59
C SER A 503 28.92 7.18 5.98
N TRP A 504 28.60 7.28 4.68
CA TRP A 504 27.66 6.40 3.99
C TRP A 504 28.30 5.56 2.88
N LEU A 505 29.46 5.94 2.36
CA LEU A 505 30.05 5.33 1.16
C LEU A 505 31.36 4.58 1.39
N THR A 506 32.23 5.06 2.28
CA THR A 506 33.57 4.50 2.46
C THR A 506 33.54 3.35 3.46
N VAL A 507 33.74 2.11 3.01
CA VAL A 507 34.13 1.01 3.92
C VAL A 507 35.36 1.50 4.71
N CYS A 508 35.27 1.54 6.03
CA CYS A 508 36.37 2.00 6.88
C CYS A 508 37.60 1.12 6.74
#